data_AF-A0A7X8CUM8-F1
#
_entry.id   AF-A0A7X8CUM8-F1
#
_cell.length_a   1.000
_cell.length_b   1.000
_cell.length_c   1.000
_cell.angle_alpha   90.00
_cell.angle_beta   90.00
_cell.angle_gamma   90.00
#
_symmetry.space_group_name_H-M   'P 1'
#
loop_
_entity.id
_entity.type
_entity.pdbx_description
1 polymer ?
#
loop_
_entity_poly.entity_id
_entity_poly.type
_entity_poly.pdbx_seq_one_letter_code
_entity_poly.pdbx_strand_id
1 'polypeptide(L)'
;MRGKNKDTLERSYRAGMRSLARHDSQSALRLFRAAVDGCPPDSHAALARYLYWLAIPLFRLGRSELAVKSLVSAQKLKPRGAARRLYRHMVNGYGMVSTGCMDKDDFRAFFSIQLRRYLSSRPGGRFRTEAERDAVARIIADAWLRLVGAESLSGRSCSDKLELFQAFEIPFPFRFLDRAKVLPGNFRRRSLQRPDDRCSCGSGLPYRQCCGRTQPSFGMESGSF
;
A
#
# COMPACT_ATOMS: atom_id res chain seq x y z
N MET A 1 16.11 5.99 34.23
CA MET A 1 15.04 6.60 33.38
C MET A 1 14.41 5.66 32.33
N ARG A 2 15.01 4.53 31.92
CA ARG A 2 14.44 3.60 30.90
C ARG A 2 13.15 2.86 31.30
N GLY A 3 12.87 2.68 32.60
CA GLY A 3 11.70 1.92 33.10
C GLY A 3 10.34 2.63 32.94
N LYS A 4 10.24 3.89 33.38
CA LYS A 4 8.98 4.67 33.37
C LYS A 4 8.38 4.87 31.96
N ASN A 5 9.22 4.90 30.93
CA ASN A 5 8.76 5.06 29.55
C ASN A 5 8.12 3.77 29.02
N LYS A 6 8.72 2.60 29.32
CA LYS A 6 8.16 1.29 28.92
C LYS A 6 6.79 1.02 29.53
N ASP A 7 6.61 1.35 30.81
CA ASP A 7 5.33 1.15 31.51
C ASP A 7 4.22 2.05 30.95
N THR A 8 4.58 3.24 30.47
CA THR A 8 3.63 4.16 29.85
C THR A 8 3.17 3.65 28.48
N LEU A 9 4.09 3.13 27.66
CA LEU A 9 3.78 2.53 26.37
C LEU A 9 2.89 1.30 26.51
N GLU A 10 3.20 0.43 27.46
CA GLU A 10 2.43 -0.78 27.69
C GLU A 10 1.03 -0.47 28.26
N ARG A 11 0.90 0.59 29.08
CA ARG A 11 -0.40 1.12 29.50
C ARG A 11 -1.22 1.63 28.32
N SER A 12 -0.64 2.43 27.43
CA SER A 12 -1.30 2.91 26.21
C SER A 12 -1.73 1.76 25.31
N TYR A 13 -0.87 0.77 25.12
CA TYR A 13 -1.18 -0.44 24.35
C TYR A 13 -2.36 -1.23 24.96
N ARG A 14 -2.32 -1.51 26.27
CA ARG A 14 -3.42 -2.21 26.96
C ARG A 14 -4.73 -1.42 26.94
N ALA A 15 -4.67 -0.09 27.05
CA ALA A 15 -5.83 0.76 26.89
C ALA A 15 -6.40 0.66 25.46
N GLY A 16 -5.55 0.69 24.44
CA GLY A 16 -5.94 0.52 23.04
C GLY A 16 -6.64 -0.83 22.80
N MET A 17 -6.12 -1.90 23.40
CA MET A 17 -6.76 -3.23 23.35
C MET A 17 -8.17 -3.22 23.97
N ARG A 18 -8.35 -2.57 25.13
CA ARG A 18 -9.67 -2.43 25.76
C ARG A 18 -10.64 -1.60 24.90
N SER A 19 -10.18 -0.50 24.31
CA SER A 19 -11.00 0.29 23.37
C SER A 19 -11.42 -0.53 22.16
N LEU A 20 -10.50 -1.33 21.59
CA LEU A 20 -10.80 -2.18 20.44
C LEU A 20 -11.83 -3.27 20.77
N ALA A 21 -11.75 -3.86 21.97
CA ALA A 21 -12.73 -4.83 22.48
C ALA A 21 -14.12 -4.21 22.68
N ARG A 22 -14.19 -2.91 22.99
CA ARG A 22 -15.44 -2.13 23.06
C ARG A 22 -15.89 -1.56 21.71
N HIS A 23 -15.30 -2.03 20.60
CA HIS A 23 -15.56 -1.55 19.25
C HIS A 23 -15.24 -0.05 18.99
N ASP A 24 -14.57 0.63 19.93
CA ASP A 24 -14.12 2.01 19.76
C ASP A 24 -12.81 2.06 18.97
N SER A 25 -12.96 2.03 17.64
CA SER A 25 -11.83 2.01 16.69
C SER A 25 -11.08 3.35 16.64
N GLN A 26 -11.73 4.48 16.94
CA GLN A 26 -11.08 5.79 16.94
C GLN A 26 -10.14 5.95 18.14
N SER A 27 -10.60 5.62 19.34
CA SER A 27 -9.73 5.66 20.53
C SER A 27 -8.63 4.63 20.45
N ALA A 28 -8.94 3.41 19.98
CA ALA A 28 -7.92 2.38 19.76
C ALA A 28 -6.82 2.85 18.80
N LEU A 29 -7.19 3.51 17.70
CA LEU A 29 -6.23 4.10 16.75
C LEU A 29 -5.30 5.10 17.44
N ARG A 30 -5.84 6.06 18.20
CA ARG A 30 -5.02 7.06 18.91
C ARG A 30 -4.05 6.42 19.91
N LEU A 31 -4.54 5.45 20.69
CA LEU A 31 -3.76 4.77 21.73
C LEU A 31 -2.66 3.88 21.14
N PHE A 32 -2.93 3.15 20.05
CA PHE A 32 -1.89 2.39 19.35
C PHE A 32 -0.87 3.28 18.65
N ARG A 33 -1.30 4.42 18.08
CA ARG A 33 -0.36 5.40 17.51
C ARG A 33 0.60 5.92 18.58
N ALA A 34 0.09 6.31 19.75
CA ALA A 34 0.94 6.74 20.87
C ALA A 34 1.94 5.65 21.32
N ALA A 35 1.53 4.37 21.31
CA ALA A 35 2.42 3.26 21.63
C ALA A 35 3.51 3.03 20.55
N VAL A 36 3.19 3.25 19.28
CA VAL A 36 4.16 3.19 18.17
C VAL A 36 5.15 4.35 18.24
N ASP A 37 4.65 5.58 18.37
CA ASP A 37 5.46 6.81 18.35
C ASP A 37 6.44 6.88 19.53
N GLY A 38 6.04 6.37 20.70
CA GLY A 38 6.91 6.30 21.86
C GLY A 38 7.78 5.05 21.95
N CYS A 39 7.69 4.11 21.00
CA CYS A 39 8.44 2.86 21.05
C CYS A 39 9.94 3.11 20.79
N PRO A 40 10.85 2.65 21.68
CA PRO A 40 12.28 2.83 21.45
C PRO A 40 12.75 1.99 20.26
N PRO A 41 13.73 2.48 19.48
CA PRO A 41 14.16 1.85 18.23
C PRO A 41 14.65 0.41 18.44
N ASP A 42 15.25 0.11 19.60
CA ASP A 42 15.82 -1.21 19.91
C ASP A 42 14.75 -2.29 20.18
N SER A 43 13.48 -1.90 20.40
CA SER A 43 12.40 -2.81 20.82
C SER A 43 11.60 -3.36 19.63
N HIS A 44 12.29 -4.01 18.67
CA HIS A 44 11.68 -4.53 17.44
C HIS A 44 10.45 -5.42 17.68
N ALA A 45 10.48 -6.28 18.70
CA ALA A 45 9.38 -7.19 19.00
C ALA A 45 8.11 -6.45 19.49
N ALA A 46 8.28 -5.41 20.31
CA ALA A 46 7.18 -4.59 20.80
C ALA A 46 6.62 -3.72 19.68
N LEU A 47 7.49 -3.07 18.89
CA LEU A 47 7.09 -2.26 17.75
C LEU A 47 6.32 -3.09 16.71
N ALA A 48 6.79 -4.30 16.38
CA ALA A 48 6.07 -5.21 15.48
C ALA A 48 4.66 -5.55 15.99
N ARG A 49 4.51 -5.75 17.31
CA ARG A 49 3.21 -6.01 17.96
C ARG A 49 2.29 -4.79 17.89
N TYR A 50 2.80 -3.60 18.20
CA TYR A 50 2.01 -2.37 18.16
C TYR A 50 1.56 -2.03 16.74
N LEU A 51 2.43 -2.17 15.74
CA LEU A 51 2.10 -1.99 14.32
C LEU A 51 1.05 -3.00 13.83
N TYR A 52 1.12 -4.26 14.30
CA TYR A 52 0.10 -5.26 13.99
C TYR A 52 -1.28 -4.83 14.51
N TRP A 53 -1.38 -4.44 15.77
CA TRP A 53 -2.65 -4.05 16.38
C TRP A 53 -3.15 -2.70 15.85
N LEU A 54 -2.26 -1.77 15.49
CA LEU A 54 -2.59 -0.52 14.82
C LEU A 54 -3.31 -0.74 13.46
N ALA A 55 -2.95 -1.80 12.74
CA ALA A 55 -3.57 -2.09 11.44
C ALA A 55 -5.07 -2.40 11.54
N ILE A 56 -5.53 -2.98 12.65
CA ILE A 56 -6.93 -3.41 12.83
C ILE A 56 -7.91 -2.22 12.85
N PRO A 57 -7.77 -1.21 13.74
CA PRO A 57 -8.64 -0.05 13.71
C PRO A 57 -8.46 0.76 12.42
N LEU A 58 -7.28 0.76 11.79
CA LEU A 58 -7.10 1.38 10.48
C LEU A 58 -7.98 0.73 9.41
N PHE A 59 -8.06 -0.60 9.36
CA PHE A 59 -9.00 -1.30 8.48
C PHE A 59 -10.46 -0.97 8.81
N ARG A 60 -10.84 -1.00 10.10
CA ARG A 60 -12.21 -0.70 10.54
C ARG A 60 -12.66 0.73 10.20
N LEU A 61 -11.72 1.67 10.16
CA LEU A 61 -11.97 3.08 9.81
C LEU A 61 -11.82 3.37 8.31
N GLY A 62 -11.66 2.34 7.45
CA GLY A 62 -11.48 2.52 6.01
C GLY A 62 -10.11 3.09 5.60
N ARG A 63 -9.17 3.26 6.54
CA ARG A 63 -7.80 3.74 6.30
C ARG A 63 -6.87 2.59 5.86
N SER A 64 -7.36 1.84 4.87
CA SER A 64 -6.79 0.60 4.34
C SER A 64 -5.32 0.72 3.94
N GLU A 65 -4.92 1.82 3.32
CA GLU A 65 -3.54 2.02 2.90
C GLU A 65 -2.55 2.14 4.06
N LEU A 66 -2.93 2.87 5.10
CA LEU A 66 -2.13 2.99 6.31
C LEU A 66 -2.07 1.64 7.03
N ALA A 67 -3.17 0.87 7.03
CA ALA A 67 -3.19 -0.47 7.60
C ALA A 67 -2.19 -1.40 6.90
N VAL A 68 -2.19 -1.41 5.57
CA VAL A 68 -1.24 -2.20 4.76
C VAL A 68 0.20 -1.77 5.04
N LYS A 69 0.49 -0.46 5.07
CA LYS A 69 1.83 0.06 5.44
C LYS A 69 2.26 -0.39 6.83
N SER A 70 1.34 -0.37 7.81
CA SER A 70 1.60 -0.83 9.17
C SER A 70 1.96 -2.32 9.20
N LEU A 71 1.22 -3.16 8.48
CA LEU A 71 1.51 -4.59 8.37
C LEU A 71 2.81 -4.90 7.65
N VAL A 72 3.15 -4.18 6.58
CA VAL A 72 4.44 -4.32 5.89
C VAL A 72 5.59 -3.96 6.83
N SER A 73 5.43 -2.89 7.61
CA SER A 73 6.45 -2.46 8.58
C SER A 73 6.61 -3.46 9.72
N ALA A 74 5.51 -4.00 10.25
CA ALA A 74 5.54 -5.08 11.24
C ALA A 74 6.26 -6.33 10.70
N GLN A 75 6.07 -6.67 9.42
CA GLN A 75 6.73 -7.80 8.77
C GLN A 75 8.22 -7.59 8.56
N LYS A 76 8.71 -6.35 8.32
CA LYS A 76 10.15 -6.07 8.25
C LYS A 76 10.85 -6.38 9.58
N LEU A 77 10.17 -6.11 10.70
CA LEU A 77 10.68 -6.36 12.05
C LEU A 77 10.52 -7.83 12.47
N LYS A 78 9.39 -8.46 12.10
CA LYS A 78 9.08 -9.85 12.40
C LYS A 78 8.49 -10.55 11.15
N PRO A 79 9.35 -11.07 10.24
CA PRO A 79 8.92 -11.62 8.94
C PRO A 79 8.05 -12.88 9.02
N ARG A 80 8.06 -13.55 10.18
CA ARG A 80 7.27 -14.75 10.46
C ARG A 80 6.37 -14.45 11.67
N GLY A 81 5.06 -14.33 11.45
CA GLY A 81 4.12 -14.03 12.53
C GLY A 81 2.71 -13.66 12.08
N ALA A 82 1.91 -13.19 13.04
CA ALA A 82 0.52 -12.82 12.84
C ALA A 82 0.34 -11.70 11.79
N ALA A 83 1.24 -10.73 11.74
CA ALA A 83 1.21 -9.66 10.75
C ALA A 83 1.28 -10.19 9.31
N ARG A 84 2.12 -11.21 9.06
CA ARG A 84 2.22 -11.85 7.73
C ARG A 84 0.96 -12.62 7.37
N ARG A 85 0.37 -13.33 8.33
CA ARG A 85 -0.89 -14.06 8.11
C ARG A 85 -2.01 -13.08 7.76
N LEU A 86 -2.20 -12.05 8.58
CA LEU A 86 -3.22 -11.02 8.32
C LEU A 86 -2.96 -10.31 6.98
N TYR A 87 -1.71 -9.95 6.69
CA TYR A 87 -1.35 -9.34 5.41
C TYR A 87 -1.76 -10.20 4.22
N ARG A 88 -1.48 -11.51 4.24
CA ARG A 88 -1.85 -12.44 3.15
C ARG A 88 -3.36 -12.56 2.94
N HIS A 89 -4.16 -12.40 4.00
CA HIS A 89 -5.62 -12.45 3.89
C HIS A 89 -6.21 -11.13 3.38
N MET A 90 -5.58 -10.00 3.71
CA MET A 90 -6.12 -8.67 3.40
C MET A 90 -5.59 -8.07 2.10
N VAL A 91 -4.44 -8.53 1.60
CA VAL A 91 -3.70 -7.88 0.51
C VAL A 91 -3.57 -8.80 -0.69
N ASN A 92 -3.82 -8.27 -1.89
CA ASN A 92 -3.79 -9.00 -3.15
C ASN A 92 -2.39 -9.11 -3.77
N GLY A 93 -2.32 -9.71 -4.96
CA GLY A 93 -1.07 -9.91 -5.72
C GLY A 93 -0.28 -8.63 -6.01
N TYR A 94 -0.96 -7.47 -6.02
CA TYR A 94 -0.40 -6.15 -6.35
C TYR A 94 0.02 -5.33 -5.13
N GLY A 95 -0.16 -5.86 -3.91
CA GLY A 95 0.16 -5.14 -2.68
C GLY A 95 -0.91 -4.12 -2.26
N MET A 96 -2.13 -4.23 -2.80
CA MET A 96 -3.30 -3.42 -2.45
C MET A 96 -4.30 -4.24 -1.62
N VAL A 97 -5.20 -3.58 -0.89
CA VAL A 97 -6.28 -4.29 -0.18
C VAL A 97 -7.18 -5.04 -1.16
N SER A 98 -7.33 -6.34 -0.92
CA SER A 98 -8.14 -7.25 -1.72
C SER A 98 -9.61 -6.89 -1.64
N THR A 99 -10.29 -6.90 -2.80
CA THR A 99 -11.75 -6.78 -2.88
C THR A 99 -12.46 -8.14 -2.84
N GLY A 100 -11.70 -9.24 -2.78
CA GLY A 100 -12.23 -10.61 -2.89
C GLY A 100 -12.54 -11.05 -4.32
N CYS A 101 -12.43 -10.15 -5.30
CA CYS A 101 -12.63 -10.45 -6.72
C CYS A 101 -11.38 -10.06 -7.51
N MET A 102 -10.77 -11.02 -8.20
CA MET A 102 -9.52 -10.81 -8.93
C MET A 102 -9.68 -9.76 -10.04
N ASP A 103 -10.77 -9.77 -10.80
CA ASP A 103 -10.99 -8.82 -11.90
C ASP A 103 -11.11 -7.38 -11.40
N LYS A 104 -11.77 -7.19 -10.26
CA LYS A 104 -11.85 -5.87 -9.60
C LYS A 104 -10.48 -5.42 -9.09
N ASP A 105 -9.68 -6.35 -8.57
CA ASP A 105 -8.32 -6.07 -8.11
C ASP A 105 -7.38 -5.72 -9.27
N ASP A 106 -7.50 -6.39 -10.41
CA ASP A 106 -6.77 -6.12 -11.64
C ASP A 106 -7.12 -4.73 -12.18
N PHE A 107 -8.42 -4.42 -12.30
CA PHE A 107 -8.88 -3.09 -12.71
C PHE A 107 -8.37 -2.00 -11.77
N ARG A 108 -8.44 -2.21 -10.45
CA ARG A 108 -7.89 -1.25 -9.46
C ARG A 108 -6.39 -1.06 -9.62
N ALA A 109 -5.65 -2.11 -9.96
CA ALA A 109 -4.21 -2.05 -10.17
C ALA A 109 -3.89 -1.21 -11.41
N PHE A 110 -4.53 -1.55 -12.53
CA PHE A 110 -4.44 -0.82 -13.79
C PHE A 110 -4.81 0.66 -13.60
N PHE A 111 -5.96 0.93 -12.99
CA PHE A 111 -6.44 2.28 -12.74
C PHE A 111 -5.44 3.09 -11.92
N SER A 112 -4.90 2.51 -10.84
CA SER A 112 -3.92 3.19 -9.98
C SER A 112 -2.61 3.50 -10.69
N ILE A 113 -2.14 2.60 -11.57
CA ILE A 113 -0.92 2.79 -12.38
C ILE A 113 -1.13 3.97 -13.35
N GLN A 114 -2.22 3.96 -14.11
CA GLN A 114 -2.50 4.97 -15.12
C GLN A 114 -2.82 6.32 -14.49
N LEU A 115 -3.58 6.33 -13.40
CA LEU A 115 -3.88 7.54 -12.65
C LEU A 115 -2.61 8.15 -12.06
N ARG A 116 -1.69 7.35 -11.53
CA ARG A 116 -0.40 7.87 -11.06
C ARG A 116 0.42 8.45 -12.21
N ARG A 117 0.43 7.80 -13.38
CA ARG A 117 1.13 8.32 -14.57
C ARG A 117 0.57 9.69 -14.95
N TYR A 118 -0.76 9.81 -14.99
CA TYR A 118 -1.44 11.08 -15.24
C TYR A 118 -1.07 12.16 -14.20
N LEU A 119 -1.21 11.86 -12.90
CA LEU A 119 -0.92 12.86 -11.86
C LEU A 119 0.57 13.23 -11.80
N SER A 120 1.47 12.28 -12.05
CA SER A 120 2.92 12.53 -12.04
C SER A 120 3.37 13.45 -13.17
N SER A 121 2.61 13.48 -14.26
CA SER A 121 2.90 14.31 -15.42
C SER A 121 2.38 15.76 -15.20
N ARG A 122 1.45 15.96 -14.26
CA ARG A 122 0.92 17.28 -13.91
C ARG A 122 1.80 18.08 -12.94
N PRO A 123 1.92 19.41 -13.14
CA PRO A 123 2.43 20.32 -12.10
C PRO A 123 1.56 20.25 -10.84
N GLY A 124 2.16 19.88 -9.70
CA GLY A 124 1.47 19.80 -8.41
C GLY A 124 0.74 18.49 -8.12
N GLY A 125 0.76 17.50 -9.02
CA GLY A 125 0.34 16.12 -8.69
C GLY A 125 -1.14 15.94 -8.32
N ARG A 126 -2.02 16.88 -8.68
CA ARG A 126 -3.44 16.91 -8.29
C ARG A 126 -4.36 17.26 -9.45
N PHE A 127 -5.63 16.92 -9.30
CA PHE A 127 -6.70 17.42 -10.17
C PHE A 127 -6.98 18.89 -9.91
N ARG A 128 -7.39 19.64 -10.94
CA ARG A 128 -7.83 21.04 -10.81
C ARG A 128 -9.33 21.12 -10.58
N THR A 129 -10.09 20.24 -11.22
CA THR A 129 -11.55 20.22 -11.15
C THR A 129 -12.06 18.79 -11.01
N GLU A 130 -13.27 18.66 -10.50
CA GLU A 130 -13.99 17.38 -10.46
C GLU A 130 -14.29 16.85 -11.87
N ALA A 131 -14.64 17.75 -12.81
CA ALA A 131 -14.84 17.39 -14.21
C ALA A 131 -13.58 16.77 -14.85
N GLU A 132 -12.39 17.27 -14.50
CA GLU A 132 -11.13 16.69 -14.95
C GLU A 132 -10.92 15.28 -14.37
N ARG A 133 -11.18 15.11 -13.07
CA ARG A 133 -11.09 13.80 -12.40
C ARG A 133 -12.00 12.78 -13.08
N ASP A 134 -13.24 13.17 -13.38
CA ASP A 134 -14.22 12.29 -14.01
C ASP A 134 -13.87 11.98 -15.47
N ALA A 135 -13.39 12.97 -16.24
CA ALA A 135 -12.93 12.75 -17.61
C ALA A 135 -11.74 11.78 -17.65
N VAL A 136 -10.75 11.95 -16.78
CA VAL A 136 -9.59 11.06 -16.67
C VAL A 136 -10.02 9.66 -16.24
N ALA A 137 -10.93 9.54 -15.27
CA ALA A 137 -11.45 8.25 -14.84
C ALA A 137 -12.15 7.49 -15.98
N ARG A 138 -12.95 8.19 -16.82
CA ARG A 138 -13.59 7.61 -18.00
C ARG A 138 -12.56 7.15 -19.04
N ILE A 139 -11.57 7.98 -19.35
CA ILE A 139 -10.50 7.61 -20.28
C ILE A 139 -9.77 6.33 -19.83
N ILE A 140 -9.49 6.22 -18.52
CA ILE A 140 -8.86 5.02 -17.96
C ILE A 140 -9.79 3.80 -18.03
N ALA A 141 -11.09 3.98 -17.76
CA ALA A 141 -12.07 2.89 -17.87
C ALA A 141 -12.21 2.39 -19.33
N ASP A 142 -12.27 3.29 -20.31
CA ASP A 142 -12.35 2.95 -21.73
C ASP A 142 -11.06 2.26 -22.21
N ALA A 143 -9.91 2.70 -21.70
CA ALA A 143 -8.62 2.03 -21.94
C ALA A 143 -8.58 0.62 -21.36
N TRP A 144 -9.14 0.41 -20.16
CA TRP A 144 -9.26 -0.92 -19.55
C TRP A 144 -10.09 -1.87 -20.41
N LEU A 145 -11.25 -1.43 -20.90
CA LEU A 145 -12.11 -2.24 -21.77
C LEU A 145 -11.40 -2.63 -23.07
N ARG A 146 -10.60 -1.72 -23.65
CA ARG A 146 -9.76 -2.02 -24.81
C ARG A 146 -8.68 -3.07 -24.50
N LEU A 147 -8.02 -2.95 -23.35
CA LEU A 147 -7.00 -3.91 -22.92
C LEU A 147 -7.60 -5.32 -22.74
N VAL A 148 -8.72 -5.42 -22.02
CA VAL A 148 -9.40 -6.71 -21.78
C VAL A 148 -9.94 -7.32 -23.07
N GLY A 149 -10.40 -6.49 -24.02
CA GLY A 149 -10.86 -6.95 -25.33
C GLY A 149 -9.74 -7.42 -26.26
N ALA A 150 -8.54 -6.84 -26.15
CA ALA A 150 -7.39 -7.17 -27.00
C ALA A 150 -6.53 -8.31 -26.44
N GLU A 151 -6.41 -8.43 -25.11
CA GLU A 151 -5.55 -9.39 -24.45
C GLU A 151 -6.30 -10.23 -23.42
N SER A 152 -6.12 -11.55 -23.48
CA SER A 152 -6.56 -12.44 -22.40
C SER A 152 -5.69 -12.22 -21.15
N LEU A 153 -6.29 -11.62 -20.13
CA LEU A 153 -5.71 -11.50 -18.79
C LEU A 153 -5.85 -12.80 -17.96
N SER A 154 -6.74 -13.69 -18.39
CA SER A 154 -6.99 -14.97 -17.73
C SER A 154 -5.76 -15.88 -17.83
N GLY A 155 -5.34 -16.44 -16.69
CA GLY A 155 -4.18 -17.34 -16.62
C GLY A 155 -2.81 -16.65 -16.50
N ARG A 156 -2.71 -15.33 -16.71
CA ARG A 156 -1.46 -14.58 -16.50
C ARG A 156 -1.17 -14.38 -15.01
N SER A 157 0.11 -14.40 -14.64
CA SER A 157 0.51 -14.08 -13.27
C SER A 157 0.32 -12.59 -12.97
N CYS A 158 0.26 -12.21 -11.68
CA CYS A 158 0.16 -10.79 -11.32
C CYS A 158 1.39 -9.97 -11.79
N SER A 159 2.56 -10.59 -11.98
CA SER A 159 3.72 -9.88 -12.54
C SER A 159 3.54 -9.58 -14.01
N ASP A 160 3.12 -10.58 -14.80
CA ASP A 160 2.91 -10.39 -16.24
C ASP A 160 1.83 -9.34 -16.47
N LYS A 161 0.75 -9.39 -15.68
CA LYS A 161 -0.30 -8.36 -15.67
C LYS A 161 0.26 -6.97 -15.33
N LEU A 162 1.13 -6.86 -14.32
CA LEU A 162 1.77 -5.58 -13.98
C LEU A 162 2.63 -5.03 -15.12
N GLU A 163 3.37 -5.89 -15.81
CA GLU A 163 4.20 -5.49 -16.95
C GLU A 163 3.33 -4.97 -18.10
N LEU A 164 2.23 -5.67 -18.42
CA LEU A 164 1.23 -5.19 -19.39
C LEU A 164 0.64 -3.85 -18.98
N PHE A 165 0.20 -3.71 -17.73
CA PHE A 165 -0.43 -2.48 -17.24
C PHE A 165 0.55 -1.30 -17.28
N GLN A 166 1.85 -1.54 -17.10
CA GLN A 166 2.89 -0.54 -17.23
C GLN A 166 3.25 -0.24 -18.68
N ALA A 167 3.21 -1.24 -19.56
CA ALA A 167 3.48 -1.05 -20.99
C ALA A 167 2.32 -0.35 -21.72
N PHE A 168 1.08 -0.50 -21.22
CA PHE A 168 -0.09 0.10 -21.83
C PHE A 168 -0.06 1.63 -21.71
N GLU A 169 -0.10 2.32 -22.85
CA GLU A 169 -0.10 3.78 -22.93
C GLU A 169 -1.49 4.32 -23.22
N ILE A 170 -1.91 5.28 -22.40
CA ILE A 170 -3.16 6.01 -22.61
C ILE A 170 -2.78 7.41 -23.12
N PRO A 171 -3.24 7.79 -24.32
CA PRO A 171 -3.07 9.16 -24.79
C PRO A 171 -4.01 10.07 -24.01
N PHE A 172 -3.51 10.66 -22.92
CA PHE A 172 -4.25 11.70 -22.23
C PHE A 172 -4.22 13.00 -23.07
N PRO A 173 -5.31 13.78 -23.09
CA PRO A 173 -5.41 15.00 -23.90
C PRO A 173 -4.40 16.09 -23.52
N PHE A 174 -3.70 15.93 -22.40
CA PHE A 174 -2.60 16.78 -21.97
C PHE A 174 -1.31 15.96 -21.98
N ARG A 175 -0.46 16.15 -23.00
CA ARG A 175 0.89 15.59 -23.00
C ARG A 175 1.74 16.41 -22.04
N PHE A 176 2.23 15.77 -20.99
CA PHE A 176 3.28 16.33 -20.17
C PHE A 176 4.52 15.43 -20.28
N LEU A 177 5.69 16.06 -20.25
CA LEU A 177 7.00 15.50 -20.61
C LEU A 177 7.22 14.06 -20.11
N ASP A 178 7.82 13.23 -20.97
CA ASP A 178 8.29 11.90 -20.62
C ASP A 178 9.25 11.98 -19.44
N ARG A 179 8.82 11.43 -18.31
CA ARG A 179 9.70 11.28 -17.14
C ARG A 179 10.49 10.00 -17.26
N ALA A 180 11.77 10.09 -16.91
CA ALA A 180 12.67 8.95 -16.84
C ALA A 180 12.06 7.79 -16.03
N LYS A 181 12.08 6.58 -16.61
CA LYS A 181 11.61 5.36 -15.97
C LYS A 181 12.51 5.06 -14.76
N VAL A 182 11.95 5.14 -13.55
CA VAL A 182 12.66 4.74 -12.33
C VAL A 182 12.80 3.22 -12.32
N LEU A 183 14.02 2.73 -12.45
CA LEU A 183 14.31 1.30 -12.37
C LEU A 183 14.62 0.91 -10.92
N PRO A 184 13.83 0.02 -10.30
CA PRO A 184 14.09 -0.41 -8.94
C PRO A 184 15.34 -1.31 -8.90
N GLY A 185 16.39 -0.82 -8.26
CA GLY A 185 17.65 -1.56 -8.08
C GLY A 185 17.70 -2.33 -6.77
N ASN A 186 18.24 -3.54 -6.82
CA ASN A 186 18.71 -4.24 -5.64
C ASN A 186 20.21 -3.96 -5.44
N PHE A 187 20.54 -2.94 -4.68
CA PHE A 187 21.93 -2.53 -4.44
C PHE A 187 22.77 -3.60 -3.74
N ARG A 188 22.16 -4.51 -2.98
CA ARG A 188 22.87 -5.62 -2.34
C ARG A 188 23.31 -6.69 -3.34
N ARG A 189 22.48 -6.93 -4.37
CA ARG A 189 22.74 -7.93 -5.42
C ARG A 189 23.29 -7.31 -6.71
N ARG A 190 23.43 -5.98 -6.77
CA ARG A 190 23.81 -5.20 -7.96
C ARG A 190 22.99 -5.59 -9.20
N SER A 191 21.70 -5.87 -8.99
CA SER A 191 20.80 -6.33 -10.05
C SER A 191 19.53 -5.48 -10.09
N LEU A 192 18.83 -5.52 -11.22
CA LEU A 192 17.46 -5.02 -11.27
C LEU A 192 16.59 -5.86 -10.33
N GLN A 193 15.72 -5.22 -9.56
CA GLN A 193 14.75 -5.88 -8.70
C GLN A 193 13.49 -6.20 -9.52
N ARG A 194 13.24 -7.48 -9.78
CA ARG A 194 12.02 -7.92 -10.50
C ARG A 194 10.80 -7.91 -9.58
N PRO A 195 9.57 -7.79 -10.11
CA PRO A 195 8.34 -7.79 -9.31
C PRO A 195 8.16 -9.01 -8.39
N ASP A 196 8.52 -10.21 -8.86
CA ASP A 196 8.46 -11.47 -8.10
C ASP A 196 9.64 -11.71 -7.17
N ASP A 197 10.75 -10.99 -7.35
CA ASP A 197 11.92 -11.14 -6.49
C ASP A 197 11.56 -10.78 -5.05
N ARG A 198 12.18 -11.48 -4.08
CA ARG A 198 12.05 -11.11 -2.67
C ARG A 198 12.52 -9.68 -2.46
N CYS A 199 11.72 -8.91 -1.75
CA CYS A 199 12.01 -7.52 -1.46
C CYS A 199 13.27 -7.40 -0.58
N SER A 200 14.20 -6.53 -1.00
CA SER A 200 15.48 -6.28 -0.32
C SER A 200 15.34 -5.66 1.08
N CYS A 201 14.16 -5.14 1.44
CA CYS A 201 13.91 -4.55 2.76
C CYS A 201 13.77 -5.56 3.91
N GLY A 202 13.85 -6.87 3.64
CA GLY A 202 13.80 -7.92 4.66
C GLY A 202 12.39 -8.37 5.07
N SER A 203 11.32 -7.84 4.44
CA SER A 203 9.93 -8.24 4.74
C SER A 203 9.63 -9.71 4.41
N GLY A 204 10.42 -10.34 3.54
CA GLY A 204 10.17 -11.70 3.05
C GLY A 204 8.97 -11.81 2.08
N LEU A 205 8.46 -10.67 1.60
CA LEU A 205 7.42 -10.57 0.56
C LEU A 205 8.05 -10.34 -0.83
N PRO A 206 7.34 -10.68 -1.92
CA PRO A 206 7.69 -10.22 -3.26
C PRO A 206 7.78 -8.69 -3.32
N TYR A 207 8.65 -8.16 -4.18
CA TYR A 207 8.85 -6.72 -4.34
C TYR A 207 7.54 -6.00 -4.65
N ARG A 208 6.73 -6.54 -5.56
CA ARG A 208 5.41 -6.02 -5.95
C ARG A 208 4.38 -5.97 -4.81
N GLN A 209 4.61 -6.67 -3.71
CA GLN A 209 3.74 -6.65 -2.53
C GLN A 209 4.31 -5.77 -1.41
N CYS A 210 5.58 -5.36 -1.50
CA CYS A 210 6.25 -4.64 -0.43
C CYS A 210 6.64 -3.21 -0.84
N CYS A 211 7.92 -2.96 -1.09
CA CYS A 211 8.40 -1.64 -1.48
C CYS A 211 7.94 -1.23 -2.88
N GLY A 212 7.72 -2.20 -3.77
CA GLY A 212 7.25 -2.00 -5.14
C GLY A 212 5.74 -2.09 -5.32
N ARG A 213 4.96 -2.01 -4.24
CA ARG A 213 3.50 -2.14 -4.29
C ARG A 213 2.85 -1.06 -5.14
N THR A 214 1.78 -1.44 -5.83
CA THR A 214 0.86 -0.46 -6.42
C THR A 214 0.20 0.27 -5.28
N GLN A 215 0.42 1.59 -5.23
CA GLN A 215 -0.22 2.45 -4.24
C GLN A 215 -1.48 2.97 -4.91
N PRO A 216 -2.67 2.74 -4.34
CA PRO A 216 -3.88 3.36 -4.84
C PRO A 216 -3.73 4.87 -4.69
N SER A 217 -4.07 5.58 -5.76
CA SER A 217 -3.98 7.03 -5.81
C SER A 217 -5.08 7.70 -4.96
N PHE A 218 -6.13 6.95 -4.60
CA PHE A 218 -7.16 7.38 -3.65
C PHE A 218 -6.57 7.45 -2.24
N GLY A 219 -6.23 8.67 -1.82
CA GLY A 219 -5.60 8.95 -0.52
C GLY A 219 -4.42 9.91 -0.58
N MET A 220 -3.91 10.26 -1.77
CA MET A 220 -2.89 11.31 -1.93
C MET A 220 -3.45 12.74 -1.70
N GLU A 221 -4.77 12.90 -1.60
CA GLU A 221 -5.43 14.19 -1.34
C GLU A 221 -5.30 14.68 0.11
N SER A 222 -4.90 13.80 1.04
CA SER A 222 -4.60 14.19 2.42
C SER A 222 -3.09 14.19 2.64
N GLY A 223 -2.44 15.23 2.12
CA GLY A 223 -1.10 15.63 2.55
C GLY A 223 -1.14 16.00 4.04
N SER A 224 -0.95 15.02 4.91
CA SER A 224 -0.66 15.21 6.33
C SER A 224 0.07 13.96 6.82
N PHE A 225 1.39 14.05 6.92
CA PHE A 225 2.17 13.14 7.77
C PHE A 225 1.90 13.48 9.24
#